data_AF-A0A535CB62-F1
#
_entry.id   AF-A0A535CB62-F1
#
_cell.length_a   1.000
_cell.length_b   1.000
_cell.length_c   1.000
_cell.angle_alpha   90.00
_cell.angle_beta   90.00
_cell.angle_gamma   90.00
#
_symmetry.space_group_name_H-M   'P 1'
#
loop_
_entity.id
_entity.type
_entity.pdbx_description
1 polymer ?
#
loop_
_entity_poly.entity_id
_entity_poly.type
_entity_poly.pdbx_seq_one_letter_code
_entity_poly.pdbx_strand_id
1 'polypeptide(L)'
;SGIGLVVGTAALIGALVSPLAGPLGDKVGFRAVLIGALVVGGVAVAPMPLAASLASLTGLAIAYGASIAVVQAMVFSLLAIEVPPERRSATLNLVLLPLYVAGIAGPSAAAVLAATVGVPAIYPLAGGIMIASAVIISALTRRSDR
;
A
#
# COMPACT_ATOMS: atom_id res chain seq x y z
N SER A 1 -24.15 -9.44 -0.44
CA SER A 1 -23.58 -9.10 -1.75
C SER A 1 -22.15 -9.62 -1.84
N GLY A 2 -21.77 -10.34 -2.92
CA GLY A 2 -20.44 -10.96 -3.05
C GLY A 2 -19.26 -9.98 -2.89
N ILE A 3 -19.46 -8.72 -3.26
CA ILE A 3 -18.49 -7.62 -3.09
C ILE A 3 -18.12 -7.41 -1.62
N GLY A 4 -19.09 -7.49 -0.70
CA GLY A 4 -18.86 -7.29 0.73
C GLY A 4 -18.05 -8.42 1.37
N LEU A 5 -18.21 -9.65 0.87
CA LEU A 5 -17.37 -10.78 1.30
C LEU A 5 -15.93 -10.59 0.82
N VAL A 6 -15.71 -10.19 -0.43
CA VAL A 6 -14.35 -9.97 -0.96
C VAL A 6 -13.64 -8.86 -0.21
N VAL A 7 -14.28 -7.70 -0.04
CA VAL A 7 -13.70 -6.55 0.67
C VAL A 7 -13.50 -6.86 2.16
N GLY A 8 -14.48 -7.51 2.79
CA GLY A 8 -14.41 -7.91 4.19
C GLY A 8 -13.29 -8.92 4.47
N THR A 9 -13.16 -9.95 3.65
CA THR A 9 -12.08 -10.94 3.78
C THR A 9 -10.70 -10.33 3.51
N ALA A 10 -10.58 -9.47 2.50
CA ALA A 10 -9.31 -8.77 2.23
C ALA A 10 -8.91 -7.86 3.40
N ALA A 11 -9.86 -7.13 3.98
CA ALA A 11 -9.62 -6.29 5.15
C ALA A 11 -9.24 -7.11 6.40
N LEU A 12 -9.94 -8.21 6.66
CA LEU A 12 -9.62 -9.13 7.75
C LEU A 12 -8.22 -9.74 7.61
N ILE A 13 -7.88 -10.23 6.42
CA ILE A 13 -6.55 -10.79 6.19
C ILE A 13 -5.48 -9.71 6.29
N GLY A 14 -5.71 -8.52 5.73
CA GLY A 14 -4.78 -7.39 5.89
C GLY A 14 -4.54 -7.03 7.36
N ALA A 15 -5.59 -7.02 8.18
CA ALA A 15 -5.50 -6.80 9.62
C ALA A 15 -4.72 -7.92 10.33
N LEU A 16 -4.86 -9.18 9.91
CA LEU A 16 -4.12 -10.31 10.47
C LEU A 16 -2.64 -10.35 10.04
N VAL A 17 -2.32 -9.81 8.86
CA VAL A 17 -0.95 -9.75 8.33
C VAL A 17 -0.17 -8.58 8.92
N SER A 18 -0.84 -7.49 9.31
CA SER A 18 -0.21 -6.29 9.88
C SER A 18 0.73 -6.58 11.08
N PRO A 19 0.35 -7.39 12.09
CA PRO A 19 1.25 -7.76 13.19
C PRO A 19 2.46 -8.59 12.76
N LEU A 20 2.33 -9.39 11.69
CA LEU A 20 3.42 -10.23 11.17
C LEU A 20 4.45 -9.41 10.37
N ALA A 21 4.07 -8.21 9.92
CA ALA A 21 4.94 -7.32 9.15
C ALA A 21 6.09 -6.74 9.99
N GLY A 22 5.87 -6.50 11.29
CA GLY A 22 6.88 -5.97 12.21
C GLY A 22 8.12 -6.88 12.33
N PRO A 23 7.96 -8.14 12.79
CA PRO A 23 9.06 -9.09 12.88
C PRO A 23 9.75 -9.38 11.54
N LEU A 24 9.01 -9.30 10.44
CA LEU A 24 9.58 -9.42 9.10
C LEU A 24 10.47 -8.21 8.76
N GLY A 25 10.03 -7.01 9.10
CA GLY A 25 10.82 -5.78 9.00
C GLY A 25 12.09 -5.81 9.86
N ASP A 26 12.02 -6.37 11.06
CA ASP A 26 13.18 -6.52 11.95
C ASP A 26 14.24 -7.50 11.39
N LYS A 27 13.80 -8.57 10.72
CA LYS A 27 14.72 -9.59 10.16
C LYS A 27 15.33 -9.21 8.82
N VAL A 28 14.52 -8.64 7.93
CA VAL A 28 14.88 -8.43 6.51
C VAL A 28 15.18 -6.96 6.21
N GLY A 29 14.83 -6.06 7.14
CA GLY A 29 14.95 -4.62 7.00
C GLY A 29 13.62 -3.99 6.56
N PHE A 30 13.13 -3.03 7.36
CA PHE A 30 11.87 -2.32 7.14
C PHE A 30 11.74 -1.73 5.72
N ARG A 31 12.82 -1.15 5.18
CA ARG A 31 12.82 -0.59 3.81
C ARG A 31 12.68 -1.67 2.73
N ALA A 32 13.34 -2.81 2.88
CA ALA A 32 13.24 -3.92 1.93
C ALA A 32 11.83 -4.51 1.92
N VAL A 33 11.23 -4.67 3.10
CA VAL A 33 9.83 -5.13 3.24
C VAL A 33 8.85 -4.12 2.64
N LEU A 34 9.06 -2.81 2.86
CA LEU A 34 8.25 -1.75 2.23
C LEU A 34 8.29 -1.82 0.70
N ILE A 35 9.49 -1.91 0.12
CA ILE A 35 9.67 -2.01 -1.34
C ILE A 35 8.99 -3.29 -1.87
N GLY A 36 9.19 -4.43 -1.21
CA GLY A 36 8.55 -5.69 -1.58
C GLY A 36 7.02 -5.60 -1.55
N ALA A 37 6.45 -5.00 -0.49
CA ALA A 37 5.01 -4.82 -0.37
C ALA A 37 4.44 -3.87 -1.45
N LEU A 38 5.16 -2.80 -1.80
CA LEU A 38 4.77 -1.92 -2.91
C LEU A 38 4.76 -2.67 -4.25
N VAL A 39 5.75 -3.52 -4.50
CA VAL A 39 5.81 -4.33 -5.71
C VAL A 39 4.67 -5.35 -5.77
N VAL A 40 4.46 -6.11 -4.70
CA VAL A 40 3.39 -7.11 -4.62
C VAL A 40 2.01 -6.44 -4.76
N GLY A 41 1.79 -5.32 -4.06
CA GLY A 41 0.53 -4.57 -4.15
C GLY A 41 0.29 -4.02 -5.56
N GLY A 42 1.32 -3.49 -6.21
CA GLY A 42 1.23 -2.96 -7.56
C GLY A 42 0.90 -4.04 -8.60
N VAL A 43 1.56 -5.20 -8.50
CA VAL A 43 1.29 -6.36 -9.38
C VAL A 43 -0.07 -6.99 -9.08
N ALA A 44 -0.54 -6.97 -7.85
CA ALA A 44 -1.85 -7.53 -7.47
C ALA A 44 -3.02 -6.64 -7.93
N VAL A 45 -2.89 -5.31 -7.85
CA VAL A 45 -4.00 -4.40 -8.20
C VAL A 45 -4.16 -4.25 -9.72
N ALA A 46 -3.06 -4.22 -10.48
CA ALA A 46 -3.09 -3.96 -11.92
C ALA A 46 -4.00 -4.92 -12.75
N PRO A 47 -4.00 -6.26 -12.52
CA PRO A 47 -4.82 -7.19 -13.29
C PRO A 47 -6.23 -7.42 -12.71
N MET A 48 -6.62 -6.77 -11.60
CA MET A 48 -7.97 -6.89 -11.04
C MET A 48 -9.13 -6.73 -12.05
N PRO A 49 -9.12 -5.76 -12.99
CA PRO A 49 -10.21 -5.62 -13.96
C PRO A 49 -10.25 -6.76 -14.99
N LEU A 50 -9.18 -7.54 -15.12
CA LEU A 50 -9.10 -8.69 -16.03
C LEU A 50 -9.54 -10.00 -15.34
N ALA A 51 -9.89 -9.96 -14.04
CA ALA A 51 -10.26 -11.13 -13.28
C ALA A 51 -11.58 -11.74 -13.80
N ALA A 52 -11.48 -12.90 -14.46
CA ALA A 52 -12.63 -13.61 -15.03
C ALA A 52 -13.47 -14.39 -14.00
N SER A 53 -12.97 -14.57 -12.77
CA SER A 53 -13.66 -15.32 -11.72
C SER A 53 -13.63 -14.61 -10.36
N LEU A 54 -14.65 -14.87 -9.54
CA LEU A 54 -14.73 -14.35 -8.17
C LEU A 54 -13.53 -14.80 -7.33
N ALA A 55 -13.09 -16.05 -7.49
CA ALA A 55 -11.93 -16.59 -6.79
C ALA A 55 -10.64 -15.84 -7.15
N SER A 56 -10.39 -15.60 -8.44
CA SER A 56 -9.22 -14.80 -8.87
C SER A 56 -9.27 -13.36 -8.35
N LEU A 57 -10.44 -12.73 -8.37
CA LEU A 57 -10.61 -11.37 -7.87
C LEU A 57 -10.38 -11.30 -6.35
N THR A 58 -10.85 -12.31 -5.62
CA THR A 58 -10.66 -12.41 -4.17
C THR A 58 -9.18 -12.60 -3.82
N GLY A 59 -8.47 -13.47 -4.54
CA GLY A 59 -7.04 -13.65 -4.38
C GLY A 59 -6.25 -12.36 -4.58
N LEU A 60 -6.54 -11.62 -5.67
CA LEU A 60 -5.91 -10.32 -5.94
C LEU A 60 -6.27 -9.28 -4.86
N ALA A 61 -7.53 -9.24 -4.42
CA ALA A 61 -7.99 -8.30 -3.39
C ALA A 61 -7.30 -8.54 -2.04
N ILE A 62 -7.15 -9.81 -1.66
CA ILE A 62 -6.42 -10.20 -0.44
C ILE A 62 -4.95 -9.79 -0.54
N ALA A 63 -4.29 -10.12 -1.66
CA ALA A 63 -2.89 -9.76 -1.86
C ALA A 63 -2.67 -8.24 -1.82
N TYR A 64 -3.54 -7.48 -2.48
CA TYR A 64 -3.52 -6.02 -2.44
C TYR A 64 -3.79 -5.46 -1.04
N GLY A 65 -4.83 -5.94 -0.36
CA GLY A 65 -5.19 -5.51 1.00
C GLY A 65 -4.07 -5.80 2.02
N ALA A 66 -3.48 -6.98 1.97
CA ALA A 66 -2.31 -7.33 2.78
C ALA A 66 -1.11 -6.43 2.48
N SER A 67 -0.85 -6.15 1.20
CA SER A 67 0.24 -5.26 0.79
C SER A 67 0.06 -3.84 1.33
N ILE A 68 -1.14 -3.27 1.24
CA ILE A 68 -1.44 -1.94 1.80
C ILE A 68 -1.25 -1.90 3.32
N ALA A 69 -1.68 -2.94 4.03
CA ALA A 69 -1.48 -3.04 5.47
C ALA A 69 0.02 -3.07 5.85
N VAL A 70 0.81 -3.85 5.13
CA VAL A 70 2.28 -3.92 5.31
C VAL A 70 2.93 -2.58 4.99
N VAL A 71 2.56 -1.94 3.88
CA VAL A 71 3.09 -0.60 3.49
C VAL A 71 2.84 0.40 4.61
N GLN A 72 1.62 0.46 5.15
CA GLN A 72 1.28 1.36 6.24
C GLN A 72 2.15 1.07 7.47
N ALA A 73 2.19 -0.20 7.92
CA ALA A 73 3.00 -0.61 9.08
C ALA A 73 4.48 -0.22 8.91
N MET A 74 5.08 -0.50 7.75
CA MET A 74 6.50 -0.21 7.50
C MET A 74 6.78 1.29 7.46
N VAL A 75 5.90 2.13 6.91
CA VAL A 75 6.06 3.58 6.94
C VAL A 75 6.10 4.09 8.38
N PHE A 76 5.16 3.67 9.23
CA PHE A 76 5.16 4.08 10.64
C PHE A 76 6.37 3.53 11.41
N SER A 77 6.78 2.29 11.16
CA SER A 77 7.98 1.71 11.78
C SER A 77 9.26 2.45 11.39
N LEU A 78 9.43 2.78 10.11
CA LEU A 78 10.59 3.56 9.63
C LEU A 78 10.65 4.93 10.31
N LEU A 79 9.52 5.65 10.39
CA LEU A 79 9.47 6.92 11.10
C LEU A 79 9.77 6.76 12.61
N ALA A 80 9.30 5.67 13.21
CA ALA A 80 9.55 5.40 14.62
C ALA A 80 11.02 5.09 14.92
N ILE A 81 11.78 4.52 14.00
CA ILE A 81 13.20 4.18 14.24
C ILE A 81 14.19 5.22 13.70
N GLU A 82 13.85 5.93 12.62
CA GLU A 82 14.77 6.88 11.95
C GLU A 82 14.65 8.32 12.47
N VAL A 83 13.51 8.69 13.07
CA VAL A 83 13.30 10.05 13.57
C VAL A 83 13.85 10.17 15.01
N PRO A 84 14.62 11.24 15.31
CA PRO A 84 15.07 11.54 16.66
C PRO A 84 13.91 11.59 17.67
N PRO A 85 14.11 11.11 18.89
CA PRO A 85 13.03 10.96 19.88
C PRO A 85 12.32 12.29 20.20
N GLU A 86 13.01 13.42 20.14
CA GLU A 86 12.46 14.76 20.41
C GLU A 86 11.42 15.18 19.37
N ARG A 87 11.53 14.67 18.13
CA ARG A 87 10.64 15.05 17.00
C ARG A 87 9.72 13.91 16.56
N ARG A 88 9.93 12.69 17.05
CA ARG A 88 9.21 11.49 16.63
C ARG A 88 7.69 11.63 16.70
N SER A 89 7.16 12.08 17.84
CA SER A 89 5.71 12.27 18.02
C SER A 89 5.14 13.29 17.02
N ALA A 90 5.85 14.41 16.80
CA ALA A 90 5.44 15.41 15.82
C ALA A 90 5.45 14.82 14.40
N THR A 91 6.50 14.10 14.00
CA THR A 91 6.58 13.49 12.66
C THR A 91 5.52 12.41 12.44
N LEU A 92 5.27 11.55 13.44
CA LEU A 92 4.21 10.53 13.37
C LEU A 92 2.81 11.17 13.27
N ASN A 93 2.58 12.33 13.88
CA ASN A 93 1.34 13.07 13.66
C ASN A 93 1.29 13.73 12.29
N LEU A 94 2.40 14.30 11.82
CA LEU A 94 2.48 14.94 10.50
C LEU A 94 2.26 13.95 9.35
N VAL A 95 2.66 12.68 9.49
CA VAL A 95 2.41 11.66 8.44
C VAL A 95 0.91 11.33 8.28
N LEU A 96 0.08 11.60 9.30
CA LEU A 96 -1.37 11.41 9.21
C LEU A 96 -2.02 12.45 8.30
N LEU A 97 -1.46 13.66 8.17
CA LEU A 97 -2.00 14.72 7.32
C LEU A 97 -2.16 14.29 5.86
N PRO A 98 -1.10 13.83 5.14
CA PRO A 98 -1.24 13.36 3.78
C PRO A 98 -2.17 12.13 3.68
N LEU A 99 -2.21 11.26 4.69
CA LEU A 99 -3.13 10.12 4.72
C LEU A 99 -4.59 10.56 4.79
N TYR A 100 -4.92 11.56 5.62
CA TYR A 100 -6.26 12.12 5.69
C TYR A 100 -6.64 12.87 4.43
N VAL A 101 -5.71 13.67 3.87
CA VAL A 101 -5.93 14.34 2.59
C VAL A 101 -6.20 13.31 1.48
N ALA A 102 -5.42 12.23 1.42
CA ALA A 102 -5.66 11.14 0.47
C ALA A 102 -7.00 10.42 0.72
N GLY A 103 -7.39 10.22 1.99
CA GLY A 103 -8.66 9.59 2.34
C GLY A 103 -9.89 10.42 1.95
N ILE A 104 -9.76 11.75 1.96
CA ILE A 104 -10.84 12.68 1.58
C ILE A 104 -10.83 12.94 0.08
N ALA A 105 -9.69 13.32 -0.48
CA ALA A 105 -9.58 13.72 -1.88
C ALA A 105 -9.47 12.53 -2.84
N GLY A 106 -8.99 11.37 -2.37
CA GLY A 106 -8.77 10.17 -3.16
C GLY A 106 -10.05 9.66 -3.85
N PRO A 107 -11.17 9.45 -3.13
CA PRO A 107 -12.42 9.01 -3.76
C PRO A 107 -12.94 9.99 -4.81
N SER A 108 -12.87 11.29 -4.56
CA SER A 108 -13.27 12.32 -5.53
C SER A 108 -12.39 12.32 -6.77
N ALA A 109 -11.07 12.25 -6.60
CA ALA A 109 -10.13 12.14 -7.71
C ALA A 109 -10.37 10.86 -8.52
N ALA A 110 -10.56 9.73 -7.83
CA ALA A 110 -10.86 8.44 -8.46
C ALA A 110 -12.18 8.46 -9.23
N ALA A 111 -13.22 9.15 -8.73
CA ALA A 111 -14.49 9.30 -9.44
C ALA A 111 -14.35 10.11 -10.74
N VAL A 112 -13.59 11.20 -10.72
CA VAL A 112 -13.30 12.00 -11.92
C VAL A 112 -12.46 11.19 -12.94
N LEU A 113 -11.46 10.46 -12.46
CA LEU A 113 -10.69 9.51 -13.28
C LEU A 113 -11.58 8.43 -13.88
N ALA A 114 -12.48 7.84 -13.08
CA ALA A 114 -13.44 6.84 -13.56
C ALA A 114 -14.32 7.38 -14.69
N ALA A 115 -14.75 8.63 -14.59
CA ALA A 115 -15.58 9.27 -15.60
C ALA A 115 -14.83 9.57 -16.91
N THR A 116 -13.50 9.76 -16.85
CA THR A 116 -12.69 10.18 -18.01
C THR A 116 -12.01 9.01 -18.73
N VAL A 117 -11.44 8.06 -17.99
CA VAL A 117 -10.69 6.92 -18.55
C VAL A 117 -11.35 5.56 -18.28
N GLY A 118 -12.46 5.55 -17.55
CA GLY A 118 -13.17 4.33 -17.17
C GLY A 118 -12.60 3.67 -15.91
N VAL A 119 -13.47 2.96 -15.18
CA VAL A 119 -13.10 2.22 -13.95
C VAL A 119 -11.96 1.20 -14.18
N PRO A 120 -11.94 0.40 -15.27
CA PRO A 120 -10.88 -0.58 -15.48
C PRO A 120 -9.48 0.03 -15.58
N ALA A 121 -9.34 1.25 -16.11
CA ALA A 121 -8.04 1.91 -16.28
C ALA A 121 -7.42 2.39 -14.96
N ILE A 122 -8.22 2.57 -13.90
CA ILE A 122 -7.75 3.05 -12.59
C ILE A 122 -6.83 2.04 -11.92
N TYR A 123 -7.11 0.75 -12.07
CA TYR A 123 -6.37 -0.34 -11.45
C TYR A 123 -4.90 -0.43 -11.91
N PRO A 124 -4.59 -0.50 -13.23
CA PRO A 124 -3.19 -0.48 -13.68
C PRO A 124 -2.51 0.86 -13.39
N LEU A 125 -3.23 1.98 -13.35
CA LEU A 125 -2.67 3.26 -12.92
C LEU A 125 -2.24 3.23 -11.45
N ALA A 126 -3.10 2.75 -10.55
CA ALA A 126 -2.78 2.56 -9.14
C ALA A 126 -1.59 1.62 -8.96
N GLY A 127 -1.56 0.52 -9.73
CA GLY A 127 -0.44 -0.40 -9.75
C GLY A 127 0.86 0.27 -10.17
N GLY A 128 0.83 1.04 -11.25
CA GLY A 128 1.96 1.83 -11.73
C GLY A 128 2.49 2.83 -10.69
N ILE A 129 1.60 3.51 -9.96
CA ILE A 129 1.98 4.42 -8.87
C ILE A 129 2.73 3.65 -7.77
N MET A 130 2.23 2.50 -7.34
CA MET A 130 2.90 1.68 -6.31
C MET A 130 4.29 1.22 -6.76
N ILE A 131 4.42 0.73 -8.01
CA ILE A 131 5.71 0.33 -8.57
C ILE A 131 6.66 1.53 -8.67
N ALA A 132 6.17 2.69 -9.13
CA ALA A 132 6.98 3.90 -9.21
C ALA A 132 7.48 4.32 -7.82
N SER A 133 6.64 4.27 -6.79
CA SER A 133 7.07 4.51 -5.41
C SER A 133 8.15 3.53 -4.95
N ALA A 134 8.02 2.24 -5.27
CA ALA A 134 9.03 1.23 -4.96
C ALA A 134 10.39 1.55 -5.62
N VAL A 135 10.37 1.96 -6.89
CA VAL A 135 11.57 2.36 -7.64
C VAL A 135 12.20 3.62 -7.06
N ILE A 136 11.40 4.65 -6.76
CA ILE A 136 11.88 5.90 -6.16
C ILE A 136 12.55 5.64 -4.82
N ILE A 137 11.90 4.89 -3.93
CA ILE A 137 12.45 4.55 -2.62
C ILE A 137 13.76 3.77 -2.77
N SER A 138 13.79 2.79 -3.67
CA SER A 138 15.00 2.00 -3.96
C SER A 138 16.15 2.84 -4.53
N ALA A 139 15.85 3.86 -5.33
CA ALA A 139 16.85 4.75 -5.91
C ALA A 139 17.41 5.74 -4.87
N LEU A 140 16.56 6.20 -3.95
CA LEU A 140 16.96 7.12 -2.87
C LEU A 140 17.83 6.42 -1.82
N THR A 141 17.54 5.16 -1.48
CA THR A 141 18.36 4.39 -0.51
C THR A 141 19.76 4.15 -1.02
N ARG A 142 19.92 3.79 -2.30
CA ARG A 142 21.24 3.60 -2.94
C ARG A 142 22.11 4.85 -2.96
N ARG A 143 21.53 6.04 -2.81
CA ARG A 143 22.26 7.31 -2.73
C ARG A 143 22.76 7.63 -1.32
N SER A 144 22.14 7.07 -0.29
CA SER A 144 22.57 7.28 1.10
C SER A 144 23.75 6.40 1.51
N ASP A 145 23.96 5.29 0.81
CA ASP A 145 25.05 4.33 1.05
C ASP A 145 26.33 4.63 0.24
N ARG A 146 26.33 5.72 -0.55
CA ARG A 146 27.48 6.20 -1.34
C ARG A 146 28.02 7.50 -0.77
#